data_AF-A0A7S3BRR5-F1
#
_entry.id   AF-A0A7S3BRR5-F1
#
_cell.length_a   1.000
_cell.length_b   1.000
_cell.length_c   1.000
_cell.angle_alpha   90.00
_cell.angle_beta   90.00
_cell.angle_gamma   90.00
#
_symmetry.space_group_name_H-M   'P 1'
#
loop_
_entity.id
_entity.type
_entity.pdbx_description
1 polymer ?
#
loop_
_entity_poly.entity_id
_entity_poly.type
_entity_poly.pdbx_seq_one_letter_code
_entity_poly.pdbx_strand_id
1 'polypeptide(L)'
;MRASFKAHELDDTGARTPSVLKLFHADVTALAGAAPLTDAREYFQEAMCSSVGESYSQEFNRDCARAGGVARGVAVSFVPCSVVELVDRPGRVFATLEPLLEGSFLKLNDNDGHADEDAASSSETAQAFTYYTYVRSNQLLMVCDIQGVGGAFTDPQVHSFDGEGFGAGNNGAEGFNRFLRSFAYNALCEALNLPKPHQESDEEMARRLQEHEVQTAKEDNAWTTHRYQSELQNFMRETVRLS
;
A
#
# COMPACT_ATOMS: atom_id res chain seq x y z
N MET A 1 6.47 -14.59 7.02
CA MET A 1 5.07 -14.90 7.40
C MET A 1 4.49 -16.10 6.66
N ARG A 2 4.94 -16.43 5.44
CA ARG A 2 4.43 -17.57 4.66
C ARG A 2 5.51 -18.61 4.31
N ALA A 3 5.11 -19.86 4.14
CA ALA A 3 5.89 -20.92 3.54
C ALA A 3 5.49 -21.08 2.07
N SER A 4 6.47 -21.18 1.18
CA SER A 4 6.27 -21.34 -0.26
C SER A 4 6.64 -22.75 -0.70
N PHE A 5 5.78 -23.37 -1.49
CA PHE A 5 5.94 -24.72 -2.00
C PHE A 5 5.90 -24.69 -3.54
N LYS A 6 6.82 -25.42 -4.18
CA LYS A 6 6.71 -25.66 -5.62
C LYS A 6 5.48 -26.53 -5.89
N ALA A 7 4.67 -26.11 -6.85
CA ALA A 7 3.46 -26.78 -7.29
C ALA A 7 3.44 -26.87 -8.81
N HIS A 8 2.51 -27.66 -9.34
CA HIS A 8 2.17 -27.64 -10.75
C HIS A 8 0.66 -27.58 -10.89
N GLU A 9 0.18 -26.64 -11.68
CA GLU A 9 -1.20 -26.63 -12.15
C GLU A 9 -1.32 -27.64 -13.29
N LEU A 10 -2.36 -28.47 -13.24
CA LEU A 10 -2.69 -29.47 -14.26
C LEU A 10 -3.95 -29.02 -14.97
N ASP A 11 -3.88 -28.83 -16.28
CA ASP A 11 -5.06 -28.54 -17.09
C ASP A 11 -5.76 -29.84 -17.56
N ASP A 12 -6.91 -29.70 -18.22
CA ASP A 12 -7.71 -30.81 -18.73
C ASP A 12 -6.98 -31.64 -19.81
N THR A 13 -5.91 -31.11 -20.40
CA THR A 13 -5.06 -31.79 -21.38
C THR A 13 -3.90 -32.55 -20.73
N GLY A 14 -3.72 -32.39 -19.41
CA GLY A 14 -2.59 -32.91 -18.66
C GLY A 14 -1.32 -32.08 -18.78
N ALA A 15 -1.39 -30.89 -19.39
CA ALA A 15 -0.27 -29.96 -19.40
C ALA A 15 0.03 -29.48 -17.98
N ARG A 16 1.31 -29.24 -17.71
CA ARG A 16 1.80 -28.84 -16.38
C ARG A 16 2.35 -27.42 -16.44
N THR A 17 1.78 -26.53 -15.65
CA THR A 17 2.30 -25.18 -15.47
C THR A 17 3.02 -25.10 -14.12
N PRO A 18 4.32 -24.76 -14.08
CA PRO A 18 5.03 -24.56 -12.81
C PRO A 18 4.47 -23.37 -12.03
N SER A 19 4.12 -23.62 -10.77
CA SER A 19 3.48 -22.64 -9.91
C SER A 19 4.09 -22.67 -8.50
N VAL A 20 3.79 -21.65 -7.70
CA VAL A 20 4.15 -21.54 -6.30
C VAL A 20 2.87 -21.47 -5.49
N LEU A 21 2.75 -22.39 -4.54
CA LEU A 21 1.67 -22.43 -3.56
C LEU A 21 2.20 -21.82 -2.25
N LYS A 22 1.49 -20.86 -1.67
CA LYS A 22 1.90 -20.21 -0.42
C LYS A 22 0.86 -20.41 0.68
N LEU A 23 1.35 -20.76 1.86
CA LEU A 23 0.54 -20.90 3.07
C LEU A 23 1.10 -20.02 4.17
N PHE A 24 0.23 -19.48 5.02
CA PHE A 24 0.69 -18.90 6.29
C PHE A 24 1.36 -19.98 7.14
N HIS A 25 2.45 -19.63 7.82
CA HIS A 25 3.20 -20.61 8.63
C HIS A 25 2.31 -21.29 9.67
N ALA A 26 1.33 -20.57 10.23
CA ALA A 26 0.38 -21.09 11.20
C ALA A 26 -0.42 -22.28 10.66
N ASP A 27 -0.68 -22.32 9.35
CA ASP A 27 -1.49 -23.36 8.72
C ASP A 27 -0.66 -24.50 8.10
N VAL A 28 0.67 -24.42 8.11
CA VAL A 28 1.50 -25.51 7.56
C VAL A 28 1.22 -26.84 8.27
N THR A 29 0.94 -26.80 9.58
CA THR A 29 0.56 -28.00 10.35
C THR A 29 -0.81 -28.55 9.97
N ALA A 30 -1.70 -27.74 9.38
CA ALA A 30 -3.01 -28.18 8.91
C ALA A 30 -2.91 -29.14 7.71
N LEU A 31 -1.79 -29.10 6.97
CA LEU A 31 -1.49 -30.10 5.93
C LEU A 31 -1.36 -31.52 6.52
N ALA A 32 -1.04 -31.64 7.81
CA ALA A 32 -0.95 -32.91 8.55
C ALA A 32 -2.19 -33.23 9.41
N GLY A 33 -3.28 -32.46 9.27
CA GLY A 33 -4.56 -32.70 9.96
C GLY A 33 -4.79 -31.89 11.23
N ALA A 34 -3.93 -30.92 11.55
CA ALA A 34 -4.30 -29.88 12.51
C ALA A 34 -5.43 -29.00 11.94
N ALA A 35 -6.17 -28.31 12.82
CA ALA A 35 -7.13 -27.30 12.37
C ALA A 35 -6.37 -26.07 11.79
N PRO A 36 -6.84 -25.48 10.69
CA PRO A 36 -6.31 -24.21 10.20
C PRO A 36 -6.53 -23.12 11.25
N LEU A 37 -5.55 -22.24 11.40
CA LEU A 37 -5.51 -21.16 12.37
C LEU A 37 -5.70 -19.78 11.73
N THR A 38 -5.36 -19.63 10.46
CA THR A 38 -5.58 -18.38 9.73
C THR A 38 -7.02 -18.30 9.23
N ASP A 39 -7.61 -17.11 9.34
CA ASP A 39 -8.87 -16.81 8.67
C ASP A 39 -8.67 -16.87 7.15
N ALA A 40 -9.56 -17.57 6.44
CA ALA A 40 -9.51 -17.68 4.99
C ALA A 40 -9.47 -16.31 4.29
N ARG A 41 -10.08 -15.28 4.89
CA ARG A 41 -10.09 -13.90 4.38
C ARG A 41 -8.70 -13.32 4.16
N GLU A 42 -7.69 -13.73 4.93
CA GLU A 42 -6.31 -13.26 4.75
C GLU A 42 -5.74 -13.70 3.40
N TYR A 43 -6.01 -14.94 2.95
CA TYR A 43 -5.59 -15.41 1.62
C TYR A 43 -6.24 -14.60 0.50
N PHE A 44 -7.53 -14.24 0.66
CA PHE A 44 -8.23 -13.38 -0.29
C PHE A 44 -7.69 -11.96 -0.30
N GLN A 45 -7.32 -11.41 0.86
CA GLN A 45 -6.69 -10.09 0.95
C GLN A 45 -5.33 -10.07 0.24
N GLU A 46 -4.51 -11.11 0.36
CA GLU A 46 -3.25 -11.21 -0.41
C GLU A 46 -3.49 -11.24 -1.92
N ALA A 47 -4.44 -12.05 -2.39
CA ALA A 47 -4.79 -12.09 -3.81
C ALA A 47 -5.36 -10.74 -4.32
N MET A 48 -6.09 -10.03 -3.46
CA MET A 48 -6.59 -8.68 -3.75
C MET A 48 -5.46 -7.67 -3.88
N CYS A 49 -4.41 -7.73 -3.04
CA CYS A 49 -3.23 -6.89 -3.19
C CYS A 49 -2.58 -7.06 -4.57
N SER A 50 -2.37 -8.29 -5.02
CA SER A 50 -1.83 -8.57 -6.37
C SER A 50 -2.74 -8.03 -7.47
N SER A 51 -4.06 -8.20 -7.33
CA SER A 51 -5.04 -7.71 -8.31
C SER A 51 -5.07 -6.18 -8.41
N VAL A 52 -4.99 -5.48 -7.27
CA VAL A 52 -4.90 -4.01 -7.22
C VAL A 52 -3.57 -3.53 -7.81
N GLY A 53 -2.47 -4.19 -7.45
CA GLY A 53 -1.15 -3.92 -8.02
C GLY A 53 -1.17 -4.03 -9.55
N GLU A 54 -1.71 -5.12 -10.09
CA GLU A 54 -1.83 -5.32 -11.54
C GLU A 54 -2.75 -4.31 -12.21
N SER A 55 -3.88 -3.96 -11.59
CA SER A 55 -4.77 -2.93 -12.13
C SER A 55 -4.04 -1.58 -12.30
N TYR A 56 -3.30 -1.14 -11.28
CA TYR A 56 -2.50 0.07 -11.38
C TYR A 56 -1.30 -0.07 -12.33
N SER A 57 -0.71 -1.26 -12.44
CA SER A 57 0.38 -1.54 -13.39
C SER A 57 -0.08 -1.25 -14.83
N GLN A 58 -1.28 -1.67 -15.19
CA GLN A 58 -1.85 -1.46 -16.53
C GLN A 58 -2.11 0.02 -16.81
N GLU A 59 -2.55 0.78 -15.81
CA GLU A 59 -2.69 2.24 -15.94
C GLU A 59 -1.33 2.91 -16.11
N PHE A 60 -0.38 2.57 -15.24
CA PHE A 60 0.97 3.11 -15.25
C PHE A 60 1.68 2.85 -16.59
N ASN A 61 1.68 1.61 -17.06
CA ASN A 61 2.32 1.23 -18.32
C ASN A 61 1.74 1.97 -19.51
N ARG A 62 0.41 2.15 -19.53
CA ARG A 62 -0.27 2.92 -20.57
C ARG A 62 0.14 4.38 -20.55
N ASP A 63 0.27 4.98 -19.37
CA ASP A 63 0.69 6.37 -19.23
C ASP A 63 2.18 6.55 -19.57
N CYS A 64 3.05 5.60 -19.19
CA CYS A 64 4.46 5.56 -19.61
C CYS A 64 4.60 5.50 -21.14
N ALA A 65 3.82 4.63 -21.79
CA ALA A 65 3.82 4.50 -23.24
C ALA A 65 3.37 5.78 -23.96
N ARG A 66 2.43 6.54 -23.36
CA ARG A 66 1.97 7.83 -23.87
C ARG A 66 2.99 8.95 -23.66
N ALA A 67 3.62 8.99 -22.49
CA ALA A 67 4.63 10.01 -22.15
C ALA A 67 5.88 9.90 -23.04
N GLY A 68 6.34 8.67 -23.33
CA GLY A 68 7.54 8.45 -24.11
C GLY A 68 8.81 8.92 -23.38
N GLY A 69 9.85 9.31 -24.14
CA GLY A 69 11.11 9.77 -23.55
C GLY A 69 11.71 8.75 -22.58
N VAL A 70 12.02 9.19 -21.35
CA VAL A 70 12.56 8.33 -20.28
C VAL A 70 11.57 7.27 -19.79
N ALA A 71 10.25 7.45 -20.02
CA ALA A 71 9.22 6.47 -19.69
C ALA A 71 9.03 5.41 -20.78
N ARG A 72 9.67 5.58 -21.95
CA ARG A 72 9.49 4.65 -23.08
C ARG A 72 10.07 3.28 -22.73
N GLY A 73 9.23 2.25 -22.80
CA GLY A 73 9.64 0.86 -22.52
C GLY A 73 9.69 0.52 -21.03
N VAL A 74 9.37 1.47 -20.15
CA VAL A 74 9.13 1.18 -18.74
C VAL A 74 7.81 0.41 -18.63
N ALA A 75 7.86 -0.74 -17.97
CA ALA A 75 6.69 -1.55 -17.67
C ALA A 75 6.84 -2.22 -16.31
N VAL A 76 5.74 -2.28 -15.58
CA VAL A 76 5.56 -2.96 -14.30
C VAL A 76 4.43 -3.96 -14.50
N SER A 77 4.54 -5.17 -13.98
CA SER A 77 3.44 -6.15 -14.01
C SER A 77 3.43 -6.95 -12.73
N PHE A 78 2.26 -7.41 -12.31
CA PHE A 78 2.11 -8.33 -11.19
C PHE A 78 1.59 -9.67 -11.68
N VAL A 79 2.16 -10.75 -11.18
CA VAL A 79 1.71 -12.09 -11.52
C VAL A 79 0.30 -12.33 -10.99
N PRO A 80 -0.54 -13.09 -11.72
CA PRO A 80 -1.86 -13.46 -11.22
C PRO A 80 -1.72 -14.28 -9.93
N CYS A 81 -2.55 -13.97 -8.95
CA CYS A 81 -2.61 -14.67 -7.67
C CYS A 81 -4.03 -15.20 -7.47
N SER A 82 -4.17 -16.51 -7.34
CA SER A 82 -5.44 -17.19 -7.09
C SER A 82 -5.49 -17.70 -5.66
N VAL A 83 -6.69 -17.78 -5.08
CA VAL A 83 -6.92 -18.48 -3.81
C VAL A 83 -7.47 -19.86 -4.12
N VAL A 84 -6.86 -20.90 -3.55
CA VAL A 84 -7.27 -22.29 -3.70
C VAL A 84 -7.55 -22.93 -2.34
N GLU A 85 -8.52 -23.84 -2.29
CA GLU A 85 -8.75 -24.72 -1.16
C GLU A 85 -8.16 -26.10 -1.47
N LEU A 86 -7.30 -26.61 -0.60
CA LEU A 86 -6.70 -27.94 -0.75
C LEU A 86 -7.67 -29.02 -0.23
N VAL A 87 -8.71 -29.30 -1.01
CA VAL A 87 -9.84 -30.17 -0.60
C VAL A 87 -9.44 -31.61 -0.24
N ASP A 88 -8.37 -32.12 -0.85
CA ASP A 88 -7.86 -33.47 -0.60
C ASP A 88 -6.87 -33.55 0.58
N ARG A 89 -6.63 -32.44 1.28
CA ARG A 89 -5.75 -32.39 2.46
C ARG A 89 -6.56 -32.47 3.76
N PRO A 90 -6.05 -33.17 4.80
CA PRO A 90 -6.78 -33.38 6.06
C PRO A 90 -7.35 -32.13 6.76
N GLY A 91 -6.75 -30.95 6.57
CA GLY A 91 -7.24 -29.68 7.13
C GLY A 91 -8.07 -28.82 6.18
N ARG A 92 -8.28 -29.23 4.92
CA ARG A 92 -8.92 -28.44 3.84
C ARG A 92 -8.50 -26.97 3.86
N VAL A 93 -7.18 -26.77 3.87
CA VAL A 93 -6.56 -25.47 4.10
C VAL A 93 -6.59 -24.61 2.84
N PHE A 94 -6.75 -23.30 3.01
CA PHE A 94 -6.60 -22.33 1.93
C PHE A 94 -5.13 -22.03 1.65
N ALA A 95 -4.83 -21.65 0.41
CA ALA A 95 -3.51 -21.22 -0.01
C ALA A 95 -3.64 -20.19 -1.14
N THR A 96 -2.62 -19.35 -1.31
CA THR A 96 -2.46 -18.58 -2.56
C THR A 96 -1.64 -19.37 -3.57
N LEU A 97 -1.92 -19.17 -4.85
CA LEU A 97 -1.29 -19.85 -5.99
C LEU A 97 -0.92 -18.82 -7.05
N GLU A 98 0.33 -18.84 -7.48
CA GLU A 98 0.85 -17.94 -8.51
C GLU A 98 1.85 -18.66 -9.43
N PRO A 99 2.12 -18.16 -10.64
CA PRO A 99 3.17 -18.68 -11.51
C PRO A 99 4.55 -18.70 -10.84
N LEU A 100 5.34 -19.75 -11.11
CA LEU A 100 6.74 -19.78 -10.69
C LEU A 100 7.56 -18.77 -11.50
N LEU A 101 8.15 -17.80 -10.82
CA LEU A 101 9.12 -16.88 -11.41
C LEU A 101 10.53 -17.48 -11.37
N GLU A 102 11.12 -17.71 -12.54
CA GLU A 102 12.49 -18.19 -12.67
C GLU A 102 13.48 -17.04 -12.89
N GLY A 103 14.45 -16.91 -11.97
CA GLY A 103 15.55 -15.95 -12.10
C GLY A 103 16.00 -15.38 -10.76
N SER A 104 16.77 -14.30 -10.81
CA SER A 104 17.25 -13.60 -9.61
C SER A 104 16.14 -12.74 -9.02
N PHE A 105 15.71 -13.10 -7.83
CA PHE A 105 14.71 -12.34 -7.08
C PHE A 105 15.30 -11.04 -6.56
N LEU A 106 14.60 -9.94 -6.79
CA LEU A 106 14.97 -8.60 -6.31
C LEU A 106 13.80 -7.99 -5.55
N LYS A 107 14.11 -7.27 -4.48
CA LYS A 107 13.15 -6.48 -3.71
C LYS A 107 13.55 -5.01 -3.84
N LEU A 108 12.75 -4.24 -4.57
CA LEU A 108 13.10 -2.88 -4.99
C LEU A 108 12.64 -1.82 -3.98
N ASN A 109 11.58 -2.11 -3.24
CA ASN A 109 11.20 -1.38 -2.03
C ASN A 109 10.46 -2.30 -1.05
N ASP A 110 10.26 -1.84 0.18
CA ASP A 110 9.47 -2.53 1.20
C ASP A 110 8.20 -1.74 1.58
N ASN A 111 7.41 -2.31 2.50
CA ASN A 111 6.21 -1.69 3.04
C ASN A 111 6.46 -0.74 4.23
N ASP A 112 7.72 -0.47 4.55
CA ASP A 112 8.18 0.41 5.63
C ASP A 112 8.86 1.69 5.11
N GLY A 113 8.86 1.88 3.78
CA GLY A 113 9.37 3.08 3.12
C GLY A 113 10.83 2.98 2.68
N HIS A 114 11.47 1.82 2.74
CA HIS A 114 12.85 1.67 2.28
C HIS A 114 12.90 1.31 0.80
N ALA A 115 13.87 1.88 0.08
CA ALA A 115 14.18 1.57 -1.31
C ALA A 115 15.48 0.76 -1.37
N ASP A 116 15.63 -0.08 -2.38
CA ASP A 116 16.90 -0.76 -2.65
C ASP A 116 17.89 0.24 -3.27
N GLU A 117 18.98 0.53 -2.55
CA GLU A 117 20.02 1.46 -3.00
C GLU A 117 20.98 0.83 -4.03
N ASP A 118 21.14 -0.50 -4.01
CA ASP A 118 22.04 -1.22 -4.90
C ASP A 118 21.41 -1.45 -6.30
N ALA A 119 20.09 -1.35 -6.39
CA ALA A 119 19.31 -1.52 -7.62
C ALA A 119 18.80 -0.19 -8.22
N ALA A 120 19.60 0.89 -8.16
CA ALA A 120 19.20 2.28 -8.42
C ALA A 120 18.15 2.50 -9.53
N SER A 121 18.37 2.06 -10.77
CA SER A 121 17.42 2.32 -11.89
C SER A 121 16.09 1.55 -11.76
N SER A 122 16.14 0.29 -11.31
CA SER A 122 14.92 -0.50 -11.05
C SER A 122 14.18 0.04 -9.83
N SER A 123 14.91 0.49 -8.82
CA SER A 123 14.41 1.14 -7.62
C SER A 123 13.67 2.44 -7.97
N GLU A 124 14.20 3.28 -8.86
CA GLU A 124 13.50 4.49 -9.34
C GLU A 124 12.15 4.19 -9.99
N THR A 125 12.06 3.11 -10.79
CA THR A 125 10.80 2.69 -11.39
C THR A 125 9.80 2.23 -10.34
N ALA A 126 10.23 1.41 -9.37
CA ALA A 126 9.39 0.94 -8.27
C ALA A 126 8.89 2.09 -7.37
N GLN A 127 9.77 3.05 -7.06
CA GLN A 127 9.44 4.24 -6.29
C GLN A 127 8.43 5.12 -7.03
N ALA A 128 8.66 5.38 -8.33
CA ALA A 128 7.73 6.15 -9.16
C ALA A 128 6.37 5.45 -9.30
N PHE A 129 6.35 4.12 -9.46
CA PHE A 129 5.12 3.34 -9.50
C PHE A 129 4.35 3.42 -8.17
N THR A 130 5.03 3.24 -7.04
CA THR A 130 4.43 3.35 -5.71
C THR A 130 3.77 4.73 -5.52
N TYR A 131 4.51 5.81 -5.84
CA TYR A 131 3.98 7.17 -5.77
C TYR A 131 2.86 7.45 -6.79
N TYR A 132 2.94 6.87 -7.99
CA TYR A 132 1.88 6.93 -9.00
C TYR A 132 0.58 6.36 -8.44
N THR A 133 0.61 5.19 -7.79
CA THR A 133 -0.61 4.61 -7.19
C THR A 133 -1.23 5.51 -6.13
N TYR A 134 -0.40 6.14 -5.29
CA TYR A 134 -0.83 7.12 -4.29
C TYR A 134 -1.52 8.34 -4.92
N VAL A 135 -0.93 8.93 -5.96
CA VAL A 135 -1.53 10.09 -6.63
C VAL A 135 -2.83 9.69 -7.35
N ARG A 136 -2.81 8.57 -8.08
CA ARG A 136 -3.94 8.12 -8.92
C ARG A 136 -5.14 7.64 -8.12
N SER A 137 -4.91 7.10 -6.94
CA SER A 137 -5.96 6.74 -5.99
C SER A 137 -6.55 7.95 -5.25
N ASN A 138 -6.10 9.17 -5.56
CA ASN A 138 -6.41 10.38 -4.81
C ASN A 138 -6.01 10.26 -3.33
N GLN A 139 -4.80 9.74 -3.09
CA GLN A 139 -4.18 9.57 -1.77
C GLN A 139 -4.87 8.54 -0.87
N LEU A 140 -5.66 7.64 -1.47
CA LEU A 140 -6.44 6.63 -0.73
C LEU A 140 -5.73 5.27 -0.63
N LEU A 141 -4.89 4.93 -1.61
CA LEU A 141 -4.20 3.65 -1.71
C LEU A 141 -2.75 3.84 -2.16
N MET A 142 -1.83 3.01 -1.63
CA MET A 142 -0.43 2.97 -2.06
C MET A 142 0.02 1.51 -2.18
N VAL A 143 0.43 1.12 -3.39
CA VAL A 143 1.00 -0.22 -3.65
C VAL A 143 2.50 -0.17 -3.42
N CYS A 144 3.01 -0.98 -2.49
CA CYS A 144 4.41 -1.05 -2.10
C CYS A 144 4.87 -2.52 -2.01
N ASP A 145 6.06 -2.76 -1.45
CA ASP A 145 6.69 -4.08 -1.40
C ASP A 145 6.93 -4.67 -2.81
N ILE A 146 7.45 -3.84 -3.70
CA ILE A 146 7.69 -4.16 -5.10
C ILE A 146 8.87 -5.12 -5.22
N GLN A 147 8.58 -6.39 -5.48
CA GLN A 147 9.56 -7.47 -5.49
C GLN A 147 9.22 -8.55 -6.51
N GLY A 148 10.23 -9.20 -7.10
CA GLY A 148 10.03 -10.21 -8.13
C GLY A 148 11.24 -10.42 -9.03
N VAL A 149 10.99 -10.80 -10.29
CA VAL A 149 12.03 -11.19 -11.25
C VAL A 149 11.76 -10.51 -12.59
N GLY A 150 12.77 -9.81 -13.14
CA GLY A 150 12.74 -9.33 -14.53
C GLY A 150 11.57 -8.40 -14.90
N GLY A 151 11.02 -7.65 -13.94
CA GLY A 151 9.87 -6.75 -14.14
C GLY A 151 8.49 -7.41 -13.94
N ALA A 152 8.45 -8.71 -13.66
CA ALA A 152 7.27 -9.40 -13.14
C ALA A 152 7.37 -9.46 -11.61
N PHE A 153 6.44 -8.77 -10.95
CA PHE A 153 6.40 -8.63 -9.50
C PHE A 153 5.35 -9.55 -8.87
N THR A 154 5.53 -9.85 -7.59
CA THR A 154 4.65 -10.71 -6.80
C THR A 154 4.59 -10.19 -5.36
N ASP A 155 3.59 -10.65 -4.60
CA ASP A 155 3.41 -10.30 -3.19
C ASP A 155 3.47 -8.79 -2.87
N PRO A 156 2.78 -7.90 -3.61
CA PRO A 156 2.71 -6.51 -3.19
C PRO A 156 1.98 -6.38 -1.85
N GLN A 157 2.26 -5.28 -1.15
CA GLN A 157 1.43 -4.79 -0.06
C GLN A 157 0.66 -3.55 -0.52
N VAL A 158 -0.51 -3.34 0.06
CA VAL A 158 -1.31 -2.15 -0.21
C VAL A 158 -1.63 -1.46 1.11
N HIS A 159 -1.16 -0.22 1.24
CA HIS A 159 -1.58 0.66 2.32
C HIS A 159 -2.88 1.36 1.92
N SER A 160 -3.86 1.40 2.80
CA SER A 160 -5.09 2.19 2.65
C SER A 160 -5.11 3.39 3.59
N PHE A 161 -5.79 4.46 3.21
CA PHE A 161 -5.84 5.67 4.03
C PHE A 161 -6.43 5.43 5.43
N ASP A 162 -7.49 4.62 5.51
CA ASP A 162 -8.17 4.27 6.75
C ASP A 162 -7.53 3.10 7.51
N GLY A 163 -6.52 2.44 6.92
CA GLY A 163 -5.88 1.26 7.47
C GLY A 163 -6.74 -0.01 7.41
N GLU A 164 -7.88 0.03 6.72
CA GLU A 164 -8.79 -1.10 6.59
C GLU A 164 -8.48 -1.93 5.33
N GLY A 165 -8.67 -3.25 5.43
CA GLY A 165 -8.46 -4.20 4.33
C GLY A 165 -6.99 -4.51 4.03
N PHE A 166 -6.75 -5.25 2.93
CA PHE A 166 -5.42 -5.61 2.39
C PHE A 166 -4.49 -6.44 3.30
N GLY A 167 -5.01 -6.94 4.42
CA GLY A 167 -4.30 -7.88 5.29
C GLY A 167 -3.26 -7.23 6.20
N ALA A 168 -2.56 -8.07 6.95
CA ALA A 168 -1.67 -7.65 8.03
C ALA A 168 -0.47 -6.76 7.59
N GLY A 169 -0.18 -6.66 6.29
CA GLY A 169 0.88 -5.80 5.77
C GLY A 169 0.46 -4.35 5.49
N ASN A 170 -0.83 -4.02 5.64
CA ASN A 170 -1.37 -2.67 5.53
C ASN A 170 -1.01 -1.85 6.78
N ASN A 171 -0.08 -0.91 6.62
CA ASN A 171 0.37 0.00 7.67
C ASN A 171 -0.42 1.32 7.70
N GLY A 172 -1.50 1.41 6.92
CA GLY A 172 -2.39 2.57 6.87
C GLY A 172 -1.69 3.88 6.50
N ALA A 173 -2.18 4.98 7.05
CA ALA A 173 -1.59 6.30 6.91
C ALA A 173 -0.12 6.38 7.37
N GLU A 174 0.30 5.59 8.35
CA GLU A 174 1.72 5.58 8.78
C GLU A 174 2.63 4.92 7.74
N GLY A 175 2.11 3.95 6.98
CA GLY A 175 2.78 3.41 5.80
C GLY A 175 3.00 4.48 4.73
N PHE A 176 1.98 5.30 4.45
CA PHE A 176 2.13 6.44 3.53
C PHE A 176 3.20 7.42 4.01
N ASN A 177 3.13 7.83 5.29
CA ASN A 177 4.07 8.79 5.85
C ASN A 177 5.51 8.31 5.78
N ARG A 178 5.75 7.03 6.08
CA ARG A 178 7.08 6.42 5.98
C ARG A 178 7.62 6.47 4.56
N PHE A 179 6.83 6.02 3.58
CA PHE A 179 7.21 6.11 2.17
C PHE A 179 7.47 7.55 1.73
N LEU A 180 6.56 8.49 2.01
CA LEU A 180 6.69 9.88 1.57
C LEU A 180 7.90 10.61 2.18
N ARG A 181 8.35 10.20 3.39
CA ARG A 181 9.54 10.78 4.04
C ARG A 181 10.85 10.41 3.34
N SER A 182 10.95 9.19 2.82
CA SER A 182 12.14 8.69 2.11
C SER A 182 12.04 8.83 0.59
N PHE A 183 10.84 9.07 0.06
CA PHE A 183 10.60 9.13 -1.38
C PHE A 183 11.33 10.31 -2.04
N ALA A 184 12.16 9.98 -3.04
CA ALA A 184 12.82 10.94 -3.90
C ALA A 184 12.08 11.04 -5.24
N TYR A 185 11.55 12.23 -5.54
CA TYR A 185 10.92 12.51 -6.83
C TYR A 185 11.95 12.39 -7.96
N ASN A 186 11.64 11.62 -9.00
CA ASN A 186 12.59 11.26 -10.06
C ASN A 186 12.09 11.62 -11.47
N ALA A 187 12.94 11.41 -12.48
CA ALA A 187 12.66 11.75 -13.88
C ALA A 187 11.43 11.03 -14.46
N LEU A 188 11.11 9.83 -13.95
CA LEU A 188 9.92 9.09 -14.39
C LEU A 188 8.65 9.74 -13.85
N CYS A 189 8.67 10.23 -12.60
CA CYS A 189 7.57 11.02 -12.04
C CYS A 189 7.32 12.29 -12.85
N GLU A 190 8.40 12.99 -13.25
CA GLU A 190 8.33 14.17 -14.11
C GLU A 190 7.74 13.86 -15.48
N ALA A 191 8.20 12.79 -16.14
CA ALA A 191 7.68 12.35 -17.43
C ALA A 191 6.18 12.02 -17.38
N LEU A 192 5.70 11.49 -16.25
CA LEU A 192 4.30 11.17 -16.01
C LEU A 192 3.47 12.37 -15.52
N ASN A 193 4.07 13.56 -15.39
CA ASN A 193 3.44 14.78 -14.87
C ASN A 193 2.79 14.56 -13.49
N LEU A 194 3.43 13.77 -12.62
CA LEU A 194 2.97 13.61 -11.25
C LEU A 194 3.18 14.90 -10.45
N PRO A 195 2.31 15.23 -9.49
CA PRO A 195 2.55 16.36 -8.60
C PRO A 195 3.81 16.07 -7.78
N LYS A 196 4.64 17.09 -7.54
CA LYS A 196 5.73 16.95 -6.57
C LYS A 196 5.13 16.73 -5.17
N PRO A 197 5.71 15.85 -4.35
CA PRO A 197 5.26 15.65 -2.98
C PRO A 197 5.25 17.00 -2.27
N HIS A 198 4.11 17.36 -1.69
CA HIS A 198 4.04 18.56 -0.88
C HIS A 198 4.75 18.27 0.45
N GLN A 199 5.93 18.84 0.64
CA GLN A 199 6.51 18.94 1.97
C GLN A 199 5.75 20.04 2.70
N GLU A 200 4.75 19.66 3.52
CA GLU A 200 4.11 20.59 4.45
C GLU A 200 5.22 21.22 5.30
N SER A 201 5.35 22.54 5.23
CA SER A 201 6.32 23.26 6.06
C SER A 201 5.90 23.21 7.53
N ASP A 202 6.85 23.37 8.45
CA ASP A 202 6.57 23.47 9.89
C ASP A 202 5.48 24.53 10.19
N GLU A 203 5.43 25.62 9.42
CA GLU A 203 4.42 26.68 9.55
C GLU A 203 3.03 26.26 9.10
N GLU A 204 2.92 25.44 8.05
CA GLU A 204 1.64 24.91 7.55
C GLU A 204 1.12 23.84 8.49
N MET A 205 2.00 22.95 8.97
CA MET A 205 1.68 21.95 9.97
C MET A 205 1.22 22.60 11.29
N ALA A 206 1.96 23.61 11.77
CA ALA A 206 1.58 24.36 12.96
C ALA A 206 0.22 25.04 12.80
N ARG A 207 -0.06 25.64 11.63
CA ARG A 207 -1.37 26.22 11.32
C ARG A 207 -2.49 25.18 11.38
N ARG A 208 -2.31 24.03 10.75
CA ARG A 208 -3.31 22.95 10.74
C ARG A 208 -3.56 22.38 12.14
N LEU A 209 -2.51 22.17 12.94
CA LEU A 209 -2.63 21.74 14.33
C LEU A 209 -3.38 22.78 15.19
N GLN A 210 -3.03 24.06 15.04
CA GLN A 210 -3.69 25.17 15.74
C GLN A 210 -5.19 25.25 15.36
N GLU A 211 -5.54 25.08 14.08
CA GLU A 211 -6.92 25.06 13.60
C GLU A 211 -7.70 23.88 14.16
N HIS A 212 -7.09 22.69 14.19
CA HIS A 212 -7.69 21.50 14.78
C HIS A 212 -7.94 21.70 16.28
N GLU A 213 -6.94 22.17 17.05
CA GLU A 213 -7.08 22.49 18.47
C GLU A 213 -8.22 23.49 18.72
N VAL A 214 -8.32 24.56 17.93
CA VAL A 214 -9.42 25.53 18.02
C VAL A 214 -10.77 24.88 17.74
N GLN A 215 -10.83 23.90 16.83
CA GLN A 215 -12.07 23.21 16.50
C GLN A 215 -12.49 22.24 17.61
N THR A 216 -11.57 21.43 18.14
CA THR A 216 -11.84 20.52 19.27
C THR A 216 -12.22 21.30 20.53
N ALA A 217 -11.55 22.43 20.77
CA ALA A 217 -11.83 23.28 21.92
C ALA A 217 -13.11 24.14 21.78
N LYS A 218 -13.81 24.12 20.64
CA LYS A 218 -15.20 24.60 20.54
C LYS A 218 -16.20 23.55 21.02
N GLU A 219 -15.83 22.27 20.98
CA GLU A 219 -16.68 21.15 21.38
C GLU A 219 -16.57 20.88 22.88
N ASP A 220 -15.39 21.11 23.47
CA ASP A 220 -15.17 21.11 24.91
C ASP A 220 -15.24 22.51 25.53
N ASN A 221 -15.65 22.60 26.80
CA ASN A 221 -15.70 23.86 27.57
C ASN A 221 -14.28 24.34 27.98
N ALA A 222 -13.34 24.29 27.04
CA ALA A 222 -11.94 24.68 27.18
C ALA A 222 -11.77 26.20 26.97
N TRP A 223 -10.66 26.76 27.45
CA TRP A 223 -10.33 28.17 27.21
C TRP A 223 -9.71 28.33 25.82
N THR A 224 -10.43 28.97 24.91
CA THR A 224 -9.96 29.39 23.58
C THR A 224 -9.97 30.90 23.46
N THR A 225 -9.25 31.46 22.48
CA THR A 225 -9.31 32.90 22.17
C THR A 225 -10.73 33.35 21.84
N HIS A 226 -11.52 32.49 21.18
CA HIS A 226 -12.92 32.76 20.88
C HIS A 226 -13.79 32.82 22.14
N ARG A 227 -13.63 31.87 23.06
CA ARG A 227 -14.32 31.89 24.36
C ARG A 227 -13.90 33.11 25.17
N TYR A 228 -12.60 33.38 25.26
CA TYR A 228 -12.08 34.56 25.95
C TYR A 228 -12.71 35.85 25.43
N GLN A 229 -12.75 36.04 24.10
CA GLN A 229 -13.39 37.21 23.50
C GLN A 229 -14.89 37.30 23.80
N SER A 230 -15.59 36.17 23.80
CA SER A 230 -17.03 36.11 24.09
C SER A 230 -17.32 36.42 25.57
N GLU A 231 -16.56 35.85 26.49
CA GLU A 231 -16.62 36.13 27.94
C GLU A 231 -16.28 37.60 28.22
N LEU A 232 -15.23 38.13 27.58
CA LEU A 232 -14.84 39.53 27.70
C LEU A 232 -15.94 40.48 27.20
N GLN A 233 -16.57 40.16 26.06
CA GLN A 233 -17.69 40.95 25.55
C GLN A 233 -18.92 40.89 26.46
N ASN A 234 -19.23 39.73 27.03
CA ASN A 234 -20.33 39.58 28.00
C ASN A 234 -20.04 40.40 29.27
N PHE A 235 -18.84 40.27 29.82
CA PHE A 235 -18.38 41.05 30.97
C PHE A 235 -18.48 42.57 30.71
N MET A 236 -18.03 43.03 29.54
CA MET A 236 -18.16 44.43 29.14
C MET A 236 -19.62 44.89 29.04
N ARG A 237 -20.53 44.06 28.48
CA ARG A 237 -21.96 44.40 28.36
C ARG A 237 -22.66 44.48 29.71
N GLU A 238 -22.34 43.60 30.64
CA GLU A 238 -22.89 43.62 32.00
C GLU A 238 -22.40 44.82 32.79
N THR A 239 -21.12 45.19 32.63
CA THR A 239 -20.52 46.32 33.34
C THR A 239 -21.05 47.67 32.84
N VAL A 240 -21.28 47.83 31.53
CA VAL A 240 -21.82 49.07 30.93
C VAL A 240 -23.32 49.29 31.21
N ARG A 241 -24.08 48.24 31.58
CA ARG A 241 -25.49 48.38 32.00
C ARG A 241 -25.67 48.85 33.45
N LEU A 242 -24.61 48.85 34.24
CA LEU A 242 -24.62 49.23 35.66
C LEU A 242 -24.13 50.67 35.91
N SER A 243 -23.83 51.43 34.84
CA SER A 243 -23.49 52.86 34.87
C SER A 243 -24.58 53.72 34.25
#